data_AF-A0A151BJI7-F1
#
_entry.id   AF-A0A151BJI7-F1
#
_cell.length_a   1.000
_cell.length_b   1.000
_cell.length_c   1.000
_cell.angle_alpha   90.00
_cell.angle_beta   90.00
_cell.angle_gamma   90.00
#
_symmetry.space_group_name_H-M   'P 1'
#
loop_
_entity.id
_entity.type
_entity.pdbx_description
1 polymer ?
#
loop_
_entity_poly.entity_id
_entity_poly.type
_entity_poly.pdbx_seq_one_letter_code
_entity_poly.pdbx_strand_id
1 'polypeptide(L)'
;MEFRVLSVSGDLERVTISFTRDLNVEKARLPQNFEILPEDVEALKVLAVGKIVTLSGLKLKMGTTYTIRIGEGLRDIDGKALPEEERTIEYKPRYAKRRIRVGVVQPLMRWEWEKYYAPIEGGKPLEEEYLNYIGELFDEVGEMKPDITGITEAIVREFQTIPGPYFNMLAEKAKKYRMYVVAQIPERDGAKRYSTGVLIDRDGNLVGKYRKVHQPGVAEGRPTTDLGDSFPVFETDFGKVGIMICYDMIAQEVVRALTINGAEIIFFPHGTGDVTVSEMNMMLRCQALALMNCVYIVPCSFGRMIDRGHGGGFGRSCIIAPTGLIMADAGRRPGVTSTIIDLEEKRLVTGYGAPGINDAKYRIMAERRPEVYKDIVKPKNV
;
A
#
# COMPACT_ATOMS: atom_id res chain seq x y z
N MET A 1 -24.45 14.98 -27.49
CA MET A 1 -25.92 15.01 -27.31
C MET A 1 -26.16 15.23 -25.84
N GLU A 2 -26.71 16.37 -25.45
CA GLU A 2 -27.09 16.63 -24.06
C GLU A 2 -28.58 16.30 -23.90
N PHE A 3 -28.91 15.58 -22.84
CA PHE A 3 -30.28 15.34 -22.42
C PHE A 3 -30.57 16.23 -21.21
N ARG A 4 -31.78 16.77 -21.11
CA ARG A 4 -32.21 17.56 -19.96
C ARG A 4 -33.19 16.76 -19.12
N VAL A 5 -32.93 16.68 -17.81
CA VAL A 5 -33.87 16.10 -16.84
C VAL A 5 -35.08 17.02 -16.76
N LEU A 6 -36.26 16.49 -17.04
CA LEU A 6 -37.55 17.21 -17.00
C LEU A 6 -38.11 17.29 -15.59
N SER A 7 -38.08 16.17 -14.89
CA SER A 7 -38.59 16.03 -13.54
C SER A 7 -37.90 14.87 -12.84
N VAL A 8 -37.72 15.05 -11.54
CA VAL A 8 -37.33 14.02 -10.59
C VAL A 8 -38.48 13.94 -9.60
N SER A 9 -39.13 12.79 -9.48
CA SER A 9 -40.26 12.61 -8.56
C SER A 9 -40.19 11.28 -7.82
N GLY A 10 -40.73 11.28 -6.61
CA GLY A 10 -40.81 10.12 -5.72
C GLY A 10 -40.14 10.36 -4.36
N ASP A 11 -40.22 9.37 -3.48
CA ASP A 11 -39.66 9.41 -2.13
C ASP A 11 -38.22 8.85 -2.12
N LEU A 12 -37.56 8.93 -0.96
CA LEU A 12 -36.14 8.56 -0.80
C LEU A 12 -35.82 7.10 -1.21
N GLU A 13 -36.84 6.26 -1.42
CA GLU A 13 -36.72 4.84 -1.80
C GLU A 13 -37.11 4.58 -3.28
N ARG A 14 -37.78 5.53 -3.96
CA ARG A 14 -38.19 5.40 -5.37
C ARG A 14 -38.04 6.73 -6.09
N VAL A 15 -37.11 6.81 -7.05
CA VAL A 15 -36.87 8.02 -7.85
C VAL A 15 -37.19 7.75 -9.31
N THR A 16 -38.16 8.46 -9.86
CA THR A 16 -38.51 8.44 -11.30
C THR A 16 -37.85 9.63 -11.99
N ILE A 17 -37.20 9.41 -13.13
CA ILE A 17 -36.50 10.46 -13.90
C ILE A 17 -37.02 10.46 -15.35
N SER A 18 -37.50 11.62 -15.82
CA SER A 18 -37.99 11.81 -17.20
C SER A 18 -37.08 12.72 -18.01
N PHE A 19 -36.96 12.50 -19.32
CA PHE A 19 -36.12 13.29 -20.25
C PHE A 19 -36.91 13.77 -21.47
N THR A 20 -36.61 14.98 -21.98
CA THR A 20 -37.00 15.41 -23.33
C THR A 20 -35.77 15.73 -24.18
N ARG A 21 -35.97 15.67 -25.49
CA ARG A 21 -34.99 16.04 -26.51
C ARG A 21 -35.55 17.24 -27.26
N ASP A 22 -35.04 18.44 -26.96
CA ASP A 22 -34.98 19.56 -27.90
C ASP A 22 -34.00 20.63 -27.42
N LEU A 23 -33.14 21.07 -28.33
CA LEU A 23 -32.00 21.95 -28.11
C LEU A 23 -32.33 23.33 -28.66
N ASN A 24 -32.33 24.35 -27.80
CA ASN A 24 -32.00 25.72 -28.20
C ASN A 24 -31.39 26.43 -26.97
N VAL A 25 -30.06 26.43 -26.87
CA VAL A 25 -29.34 26.95 -25.71
C VAL A 25 -28.63 28.24 -26.10
N GLU A 26 -29.35 29.35 -26.03
CA GLU A 26 -28.73 30.64 -25.73
C GLU A 26 -28.94 30.95 -24.24
N LYS A 27 -27.83 31.07 -23.51
CA LYS A 27 -27.70 31.62 -22.15
C LYS A 27 -28.32 30.79 -20.99
N ALA A 28 -27.51 29.91 -20.41
CA ALA A 28 -27.61 29.58 -18.98
C ALA A 28 -26.34 30.07 -18.27
N ARG A 29 -26.45 31.17 -17.52
CA ARG A 29 -25.42 31.63 -16.58
C ARG A 29 -25.46 30.72 -15.35
N LEU A 30 -24.35 30.09 -15.01
CA LEU A 30 -24.17 29.40 -13.72
C LEU A 30 -23.81 30.44 -12.62
N PRO A 31 -24.28 30.26 -11.37
CA PRO A 31 -23.87 31.10 -10.26
C PRO A 31 -22.38 30.89 -9.92
N GLN A 32 -21.73 31.96 -9.47
CA GLN A 32 -20.28 32.15 -9.50
C GLN A 32 -19.43 31.25 -8.57
N ASN A 33 -19.99 30.26 -7.87
CA ASN A 33 -19.24 29.45 -6.87
C ASN A 33 -19.68 27.98 -6.82
N PHE A 34 -19.83 27.30 -7.97
CA PHE A 34 -20.17 25.87 -7.99
C PHE A 34 -19.12 25.09 -8.81
N GLU A 35 -18.40 24.18 -8.15
CA GLU A 35 -17.42 23.29 -8.77
C GLU A 35 -18.02 21.88 -8.80
N ILE A 36 -18.29 21.35 -10.00
CA ILE A 36 -18.72 19.96 -10.19
C ILE A 36 -17.45 19.14 -10.35
N LEU A 37 -17.20 18.20 -9.43
CA LEU A 37 -15.99 17.39 -9.48
C LEU A 37 -16.17 16.23 -10.49
N PRO A 38 -15.10 15.81 -11.20
CA PRO A 38 -15.18 14.74 -12.22
C PRO A 38 -15.81 13.42 -11.73
N GLU A 39 -15.70 13.13 -10.44
CA GLU A 39 -16.29 11.99 -9.75
C GLU A 39 -17.83 12.00 -9.71
N ASP A 40 -18.46 13.18 -9.66
CA ASP A 40 -19.93 13.33 -9.69
C ASP A 40 -20.51 13.03 -11.08
N VAL A 41 -19.70 13.20 -12.13
CA VAL A 41 -20.06 12.91 -13.52
C VAL A 41 -19.95 11.43 -13.84
N GLU A 42 -19.08 10.69 -13.15
CA GLU A 42 -18.83 9.26 -13.41
C GLU A 42 -19.84 8.30 -12.79
N ALA A 43 -20.45 8.68 -11.67
CA ALA A 43 -21.49 7.89 -11.01
C ALA A 43 -22.74 7.68 -11.88
N LEU A 44 -22.88 8.46 -12.96
CA LEU A 44 -24.05 8.53 -13.82
C LEU A 44 -23.85 8.00 -15.24
N LYS A 45 -22.66 7.46 -15.56
CA LYS A 45 -22.34 6.90 -16.89
C LYS A 45 -23.06 5.58 -17.24
N VAL A 46 -24.04 5.16 -16.44
CA VAL A 46 -24.71 3.87 -16.58
C VAL A 46 -26.01 4.02 -17.39
N LEU A 47 -25.92 3.55 -18.63
CA LEU A 47 -26.99 2.96 -19.47
C LEU A 47 -27.96 3.87 -20.23
N ALA A 48 -27.63 4.11 -21.51
CA ALA A 48 -28.52 3.78 -22.63
C ALA A 48 -27.65 3.44 -23.86
N VAL A 49 -28.02 2.36 -24.57
CA VAL A 49 -27.38 1.80 -25.79
C VAL A 49 -26.52 2.83 -26.55
N GLY A 50 -25.20 2.81 -26.30
CA GLY A 50 -24.20 3.53 -27.09
C GLY A 50 -24.14 5.07 -26.96
N LYS A 51 -24.82 5.73 -26.02
CA LYS A 51 -24.69 7.19 -25.81
C LYS A 51 -24.57 7.59 -24.33
N ILE A 52 -23.63 8.51 -24.08
CA ILE A 52 -23.35 9.09 -22.76
C ILE A 52 -24.48 10.08 -22.40
N VAL A 53 -25.07 9.90 -21.21
CA VAL A 53 -26.03 10.84 -20.61
C VAL A 53 -25.43 11.33 -19.29
N THR A 54 -25.34 12.64 -19.11
CA THR A 54 -24.84 13.26 -17.87
C THR A 54 -26.04 13.80 -17.08
N LEU A 55 -26.30 13.30 -15.86
CA LEU A 55 -27.30 13.89 -14.97
C LEU A 55 -26.64 14.93 -14.08
N SER A 56 -27.07 16.19 -14.15
CA SER A 56 -26.63 17.24 -13.23
C SER A 56 -27.74 17.53 -12.21
N GLY A 57 -27.40 17.63 -10.92
CA GLY A 57 -28.30 18.16 -9.87
C GLY A 57 -29.03 17.15 -8.97
N LEU A 58 -28.78 15.84 -9.07
CA LEU A 58 -29.33 14.84 -8.16
C LEU A 58 -28.46 14.69 -6.89
N LYS A 59 -29.05 14.88 -5.71
CA LYS A 59 -28.40 14.55 -4.42
C LYS A 59 -28.76 13.12 -4.04
N LEU A 60 -27.85 12.17 -4.28
CA LEU A 60 -27.99 10.78 -3.84
C LEU A 60 -27.46 10.62 -2.41
N LYS A 61 -28.19 9.84 -1.59
CA LYS A 61 -27.85 9.46 -0.22
C LYS A 61 -27.12 8.12 -0.22
N MET A 62 -26.03 8.07 0.56
CA MET A 62 -25.15 6.90 0.67
C MET A 62 -25.88 5.69 1.28
N GLY A 63 -25.64 4.49 0.72
CA GLY A 63 -26.23 3.25 1.22
C GLY A 63 -27.71 3.08 0.88
N THR A 64 -28.23 3.91 -0.02
CA THR A 64 -29.60 3.85 -0.49
C THR A 64 -29.66 3.12 -1.83
N THR A 65 -30.63 2.22 -1.96
CA THR A 65 -30.92 1.55 -3.23
C THR A 65 -31.83 2.45 -4.05
N TYR A 66 -31.43 2.74 -5.28
CA TYR A 66 -32.18 3.55 -6.23
C TYR A 66 -32.70 2.67 -7.34
N THR A 67 -33.99 2.79 -7.64
CA THR A 67 -34.57 2.19 -8.84
C THR A 67 -34.67 3.26 -9.90
N ILE A 68 -33.94 3.09 -11.01
CA ILE A 68 -34.02 3.97 -12.17
C ILE A 68 -35.01 3.34 -13.15
N ARG A 69 -36.06 4.09 -13.49
CA ARG A 69 -37.00 3.76 -14.57
C ARG A 69 -36.75 4.67 -15.75
N ILE A 70 -36.49 4.05 -16.90
CA ILE A 70 -36.45 4.74 -18.19
C ILE A 70 -37.88 4.69 -18.75
N GLY A 71 -38.60 5.80 -18.62
CA GLY A 71 -40.05 5.86 -18.87
C GLY A 71 -40.48 6.03 -20.34
N GLU A 72 -41.79 5.87 -20.57
CA GLU A 72 -42.47 5.96 -21.87
C GLU A 72 -42.11 7.22 -22.68
N GLY A 73 -42.05 7.07 -24.00
CA GLY A 73 -41.91 8.17 -24.95
C GLY A 73 -40.49 8.42 -25.45
N LEU A 74 -39.50 7.69 -24.95
CA LEU A 74 -38.13 7.76 -25.46
C LEU A 74 -38.03 7.10 -26.83
N ARG A 75 -37.52 7.86 -27.80
CA ARG A 75 -37.30 7.41 -29.19
C ARG A 75 -35.85 7.58 -29.57
N ASP A 76 -35.31 6.64 -30.34
CA ASP A 76 -33.95 6.72 -30.88
C ASP A 76 -33.83 7.81 -31.97
N ILE A 77 -32.67 7.89 -32.63
CA ILE A 77 -32.43 8.91 -33.67
C ILE A 77 -33.32 8.72 -34.90
N ASP A 78 -33.85 7.51 -35.08
CA ASP A 78 -34.69 7.10 -36.20
C ASP A 78 -36.18 7.08 -35.79
N GLY A 79 -36.51 7.59 -34.59
CA GLY A 79 -37.87 7.72 -34.10
C GLY A 79 -38.47 6.42 -33.54
N LYS A 80 -37.68 5.36 -33.38
CA LYS A 80 -38.14 4.07 -32.83
C LYS A 80 -38.22 4.14 -31.31
N ALA A 81 -39.33 3.66 -30.75
CA ALA A 81 -39.50 3.59 -29.30
C ALA A 81 -38.42 2.71 -28.66
N LEU A 82 -37.77 3.24 -27.63
CA LEU A 82 -36.84 2.49 -26.80
C LEU A 82 -37.64 1.62 -25.81
N PRO A 83 -37.19 0.39 -25.52
CA PRO A 83 -37.85 -0.47 -24.56
C PRO A 83 -37.79 0.12 -23.16
N GLU A 84 -38.87 -0.04 -22.41
CA GLU A 84 -38.88 0.27 -20.97
C GLU A 84 -37.88 -0.63 -20.25
N GLU A 85 -36.94 -0.01 -19.54
CA GLU A 85 -36.03 -0.72 -18.64
C GLU A 85 -36.18 -0.16 -17.23
N GLU A 86 -36.41 -1.07 -16.29
CA GLU A 86 -36.28 -0.82 -14.86
C GLU A 86 -34.99 -1.46 -14.38
N ARG A 87 -34.13 -0.66 -13.75
CA ARG A 87 -32.91 -1.18 -13.13
C ARG A 87 -32.75 -0.65 -11.72
N THR A 88 -32.49 -1.58 -10.81
CA THR A 88 -32.12 -1.27 -9.45
C THR A 88 -30.60 -1.13 -9.37
N ILE A 89 -30.14 0.03 -8.92
CA ILE A 89 -28.74 0.31 -8.59
C ILE A 89 -28.63 0.59 -7.10
N GLU A 90 -27.72 -0.10 -6.42
CA GLU A 90 -27.37 0.27 -5.05
C GLU A 90 -26.28 1.35 -5.11
N TYR A 91 -26.55 2.55 -4.57
CA TYR A 91 -25.53 3.59 -4.48
C TYR A 91 -24.59 3.26 -3.31
N LYS A 92 -23.67 2.34 -3.59
CA LYS A 92 -22.47 2.15 -2.79
C LYS A 92 -21.49 3.25 -3.18
N PRO A 93 -20.82 3.92 -2.23
CA PRO A 93 -19.70 4.76 -2.60
C PRO A 93 -18.76 3.88 -3.42
N ARG A 94 -18.44 4.29 -4.65
CA ARG A 94 -17.54 3.49 -5.49
C ARG A 94 -16.14 3.36 -4.85
N TYR A 95 -15.87 4.19 -3.83
CA TYR A 95 -14.70 4.14 -2.95
C TYR A 95 -15.12 4.59 -1.55
N ALA A 96 -15.44 3.66 -0.65
CA ALA A 96 -15.28 3.98 0.77
C ALA A 96 -13.77 4.11 0.98
N LYS A 97 -13.27 5.33 1.23
CA LYS A 97 -11.83 5.58 1.40
C LYS A 97 -11.30 4.59 2.45
N ARG A 98 -10.44 3.65 2.03
CA ARG A 98 -9.78 2.70 2.92
C ARG A 98 -8.56 3.40 3.51
N ARG A 99 -8.85 4.40 4.35
CA ARG A 99 -7.85 5.22 5.02
C ARG A 99 -7.31 4.50 6.22
N ILE A 100 -6.00 4.30 6.23
CA ILE A 100 -5.29 3.69 7.34
C ILE A 100 -4.12 4.57 7.74
N ARG A 101 -3.73 4.53 9.01
CA ARG A 101 -2.47 5.11 9.45
C ARG A 101 -1.37 4.06 9.39
N VAL A 102 -0.28 4.39 8.70
CA VAL A 102 0.91 3.55 8.61
C VAL A 102 2.02 4.19 9.43
N GLY A 103 2.59 3.41 10.35
CA GLY A 103 3.74 3.78 11.18
C GLY A 103 5.02 3.09 10.74
N VAL A 104 6.16 3.69 11.09
CA VAL A 104 7.48 3.04 10.99
C VAL A 104 8.28 3.29 12.27
N VAL A 105 9.01 2.27 12.71
CA VAL A 105 9.96 2.33 13.81
C VAL A 105 11.37 2.22 13.27
N GLN A 106 12.20 3.21 13.59
CA GLN A 106 13.59 3.32 13.16
C GLN A 106 14.51 3.29 14.40
N PRO A 107 14.90 2.10 14.89
CA PRO A 107 15.83 1.97 15.99
C PRO A 107 17.27 2.18 15.52
N LEU A 108 18.21 2.33 16.46
CA LEU A 108 19.62 2.09 16.20
C LEU A 108 19.90 0.61 15.95
N MET A 109 20.88 0.32 15.09
CA MET A 109 21.49 -1.01 15.05
C MET A 109 22.07 -1.34 16.43
N ARG A 110 22.01 -2.62 16.82
CA ARG A 110 22.45 -3.06 18.15
C ARG A 110 23.80 -2.51 18.56
N TRP A 111 24.85 -2.69 17.75
CA TRP A 111 26.19 -2.25 18.14
C TRP A 111 26.32 -0.73 18.29
N GLU A 112 25.54 0.07 17.55
CA GLU A 112 25.48 1.52 17.77
C GLU A 112 24.75 1.82 19.08
N TRP A 113 23.63 1.15 19.34
CA TRP A 113 22.93 1.28 20.61
C TRP A 113 23.83 0.88 21.80
N GLU A 114 24.51 -0.26 21.71
CA GLU A 114 25.45 -0.74 22.74
C GLU A 114 26.61 0.24 22.96
N LYS A 115 27.05 0.95 21.92
CA LYS A 115 28.11 1.95 22.04
C LYS A 115 27.66 3.22 22.78
N TYR A 116 26.42 3.66 22.57
CA TYR A 116 25.96 4.98 23.03
C TYR A 116 25.02 4.93 24.23
N TYR A 117 24.33 3.82 24.46
CA TYR A 117 23.21 3.74 25.40
C TYR A 117 23.28 2.55 26.37
N ALA A 118 24.02 1.50 26.06
CA ALA A 118 24.11 0.36 26.99
C ALA A 118 24.80 0.78 28.31
N PRO A 119 24.26 0.38 29.47
CA PRO A 119 24.92 0.59 30.74
C PRO A 119 26.27 -0.13 30.76
N ILE A 120 27.35 0.64 30.94
CA ILE A 120 28.72 0.14 31.05
C ILE A 120 28.99 -0.24 32.52
N GLU A 121 28.31 -1.27 33.03
CA GLU A 121 28.70 -1.87 34.32
C GLU A 121 28.86 -3.39 34.17
N GLY A 122 30.12 -3.85 34.14
CA GLY A 122 30.52 -5.22 34.43
C GLY A 122 30.26 -6.31 33.39
N GLY A 123 29.56 -6.06 32.28
CA GLY A 123 29.25 -7.12 31.29
C GLY A 123 28.68 -6.60 29.97
N LYS A 124 28.54 -7.50 28.99
CA LYS A 124 27.90 -7.18 27.70
C LYS A 124 26.43 -6.78 27.98
N PRO A 125 25.88 -5.74 27.33
CA PRO A 125 24.48 -5.34 27.46
C PRO A 125 23.53 -6.52 27.26
N LEU A 126 22.46 -6.54 28.07
CA LEU A 126 21.48 -7.61 28.06
C LEU A 126 20.60 -7.50 26.81
N GLU A 127 20.23 -8.66 26.25
CA GLU A 127 19.29 -8.73 25.12
C GLU A 127 17.99 -7.98 25.45
N GLU A 128 17.52 -8.15 26.69
CA GLU A 128 16.31 -7.52 27.23
C GLU A 128 16.34 -5.99 27.19
N GLU A 129 17.47 -5.34 27.46
CA GLU A 129 17.56 -3.88 27.44
C GLU A 129 17.40 -3.32 26.02
N TYR A 130 17.97 -4.00 25.02
CA TYR A 130 17.77 -3.61 23.63
C TYR A 130 16.33 -3.84 23.17
N LEU A 131 15.69 -4.92 23.64
CA LEU A 131 14.27 -5.15 23.38
C LEU A 131 13.39 -4.11 24.05
N ASN A 132 13.73 -3.67 25.26
CA ASN A 132 13.04 -2.59 25.96
C ASN A 132 13.16 -1.27 25.19
N TYR A 133 14.36 -0.92 24.72
CA TYR A 133 14.57 0.24 23.86
C TYR A 133 13.72 0.20 22.58
N ILE A 134 13.66 -0.94 21.89
CA ILE A 134 12.76 -1.10 20.74
C ILE A 134 11.30 -0.95 21.19
N GLY A 135 10.94 -1.54 22.33
CA GLY A 135 9.61 -1.46 22.93
C GLY A 135 9.17 -0.02 23.24
N GLU A 136 10.08 0.86 23.66
CA GLU A 136 9.83 2.28 23.90
C GLU A 136 9.51 3.02 22.60
N LEU A 137 10.25 2.74 21.51
CA LEU A 137 9.92 3.30 20.19
C LEU A 137 8.55 2.80 19.69
N PHE A 138 8.21 1.54 19.99
CA PHE A 138 6.88 1.01 19.70
C PHE A 138 5.78 1.67 20.54
N ASP A 139 6.08 2.09 21.77
CA ASP A 139 5.15 2.88 22.56
C ASP A 139 4.95 4.27 21.93
N GLU A 140 6.02 4.93 21.49
CA GLU A 140 5.98 6.24 20.84
C GLU A 140 5.14 6.22 19.55
N VAL A 141 5.38 5.27 18.64
CA VAL A 141 4.56 5.15 17.43
C VAL A 141 3.14 4.70 17.75
N GLY A 142 2.96 3.89 18.80
CA GLY A 142 1.67 3.42 19.27
C GLY A 142 0.73 4.56 19.70
N GLU A 143 1.28 5.61 20.31
CA GLU A 143 0.51 6.83 20.65
C GLU A 143 -0.02 7.57 19.41
N MET A 144 0.61 7.38 18.25
CA MET A 144 0.10 7.91 16.97
C MET A 144 -1.11 7.13 16.45
N LYS A 145 -1.45 5.98 17.05
CA LYS A 145 -2.56 5.07 16.70
C LYS A 145 -2.51 4.56 15.26
N PRO A 146 -1.40 3.95 14.82
CA PRO A 146 -1.30 3.33 13.50
C PRO A 146 -2.19 2.10 13.42
N ASP A 147 -2.71 1.82 12.22
CA ASP A 147 -3.35 0.56 11.90
C ASP A 147 -2.31 -0.55 11.67
N ILE A 148 -1.15 -0.17 11.12
CA ILE A 148 -0.04 -1.08 10.86
C ILE A 148 1.30 -0.35 11.00
N THR A 149 2.27 -1.02 11.60
CA THR A 149 3.62 -0.48 11.81
C THR A 149 4.68 -1.44 11.31
N GLY A 150 5.68 -0.91 10.60
CA GLY A 150 6.87 -1.66 10.19
C GLY A 150 8.09 -1.37 11.05
N ILE A 151 8.94 -2.36 11.26
CA ILE A 151 10.30 -2.20 11.82
C ILE A 151 11.34 -2.85 10.90
N THR A 152 12.59 -2.49 11.12
CA THR A 152 13.80 -2.95 10.42
C THR A 152 13.99 -4.47 10.44
N GLU A 153 15.05 -4.96 9.77
CA GLU A 153 15.60 -6.28 10.11
C GLU A 153 15.90 -6.35 11.62
N ALA A 154 15.91 -7.56 12.19
CA ALA A 154 16.25 -7.73 13.60
C ALA A 154 17.74 -8.01 13.76
N ILE A 155 18.43 -7.18 14.56
CA ILE A 155 19.78 -7.47 15.05
C ILE A 155 19.66 -8.06 16.46
N VAL A 156 19.30 -9.34 16.53
CA VAL A 156 19.32 -10.13 17.77
C VAL A 156 20.52 -11.07 17.77
N ARG A 157 20.96 -11.50 18.96
CA ARG A 157 22.18 -12.32 19.08
C ARG A 157 22.03 -13.72 18.50
N GLU A 158 20.82 -14.26 18.53
CA GLU A 158 20.57 -15.65 18.16
C GLU A 158 19.36 -15.80 17.26
N PHE A 159 19.41 -16.82 16.39
CA PHE A 159 18.24 -17.28 15.66
C PHE A 159 17.25 -17.90 16.64
N GLN A 160 15.99 -17.50 16.53
CA GLN A 160 14.91 -17.87 17.45
C GLN A 160 13.79 -18.60 16.71
N THR A 161 13.02 -19.42 17.44
CA THR A 161 11.74 -19.92 16.92
C THR A 161 10.77 -18.76 16.70
N ILE A 162 9.73 -18.99 15.90
CA ILE A 162 8.60 -18.07 15.81
C ILE A 162 7.33 -18.85 16.17
N PRO A 163 6.69 -18.56 17.31
CA PRO A 163 7.01 -17.48 18.28
C PRO A 163 8.34 -17.64 19.05
N GLY A 164 8.90 -16.51 19.51
CA GLY A 164 10.19 -16.39 20.21
C GLY A 164 10.30 -15.03 20.92
N PRO A 165 11.38 -14.73 21.69
CA PRO A 165 11.44 -13.55 22.54
C PRO A 165 11.18 -12.21 21.82
N TYR A 166 11.77 -12.01 20.63
CA TYR A 166 11.56 -10.78 19.86
C TYR A 166 10.13 -10.71 19.29
N PHE A 167 9.62 -11.83 18.78
CA PHE A 167 8.23 -11.93 18.34
C PHE A 167 7.25 -11.57 19.47
N ASN A 168 7.48 -12.11 20.66
CA ASN A 168 6.58 -11.93 21.81
C ASN A 168 6.54 -10.47 22.25
N MET A 169 7.69 -9.79 22.32
CA MET A 169 7.74 -8.35 22.63
C MET A 169 6.95 -7.54 21.59
N LEU A 170 7.12 -7.82 20.29
CA LEU A 170 6.37 -7.14 19.23
C LEU A 170 4.87 -7.45 19.30
N ALA A 171 4.49 -8.70 19.63
CA ALA A 171 3.10 -9.13 19.79
C ALA A 171 2.42 -8.43 20.97
N GLU A 172 3.13 -8.22 22.09
CA GLU A 172 2.62 -7.45 23.22
C GLU A 172 2.34 -5.99 22.82
N LYS A 173 3.24 -5.37 22.04
CA LYS A 173 3.05 -4.00 21.53
C LYS A 173 1.90 -3.92 20.51
N ALA A 174 1.82 -4.90 19.59
CA ALA A 174 0.72 -5.02 18.63
C ALA A 174 -0.64 -5.06 19.34
N LYS A 175 -0.76 -5.91 20.38
CA LYS A 175 -1.96 -6.05 21.21
C LYS A 175 -2.27 -4.79 22.01
N LYS A 176 -1.27 -4.20 22.67
CA LYS A 176 -1.42 -2.98 23.48
C LYS A 176 -2.02 -1.83 22.68
N TYR A 177 -1.53 -1.62 21.46
CA TYR A 177 -1.94 -0.51 20.60
C TYR A 177 -2.99 -0.90 19.53
N ARG A 178 -3.44 -2.16 19.53
CA ARG A 178 -4.39 -2.72 18.57
C ARG A 178 -3.98 -2.45 17.12
N MET A 179 -2.71 -2.67 16.79
CA MET A 179 -2.15 -2.46 15.46
C MET A 179 -1.56 -3.74 14.89
N TYR A 180 -1.48 -3.85 13.57
CA TYR A 180 -0.65 -4.86 12.93
C TYR A 180 0.83 -4.47 13.05
N VAL A 181 1.72 -5.46 13.13
CA VAL A 181 3.17 -5.24 13.13
C VAL A 181 3.84 -6.09 12.06
N VAL A 182 4.66 -5.46 11.22
CA VAL A 182 5.56 -6.13 10.29
C VAL A 182 6.99 -6.02 10.78
N ALA A 183 7.65 -7.17 10.90
CA ALA A 183 9.04 -7.25 11.32
C ALA A 183 9.75 -8.39 10.58
N GLN A 184 11.07 -8.37 10.57
CA GLN A 184 11.87 -9.54 10.23
C GLN A 184 12.46 -10.16 11.50
N ILE A 185 12.52 -11.49 11.52
CA ILE A 185 13.03 -12.30 12.62
C ILE A 185 14.07 -13.28 12.04
N PRO A 186 15.27 -13.39 12.63
CA PRO A 186 16.17 -14.49 12.30
C PRO A 186 15.59 -15.78 12.88
N GLU A 187 14.94 -16.56 12.01
CA GLU A 187 14.19 -17.76 12.38
C GLU A 187 15.11 -18.98 12.44
N ARG A 188 15.02 -19.74 13.52
CA ARG A 188 15.50 -21.13 13.59
C ARG A 188 14.32 -22.06 13.39
N ASP A 189 14.38 -22.88 12.35
CA ASP A 189 13.41 -23.93 12.05
C ASP A 189 14.13 -25.28 11.94
N GLY A 190 14.15 -26.00 13.06
CA GLY A 190 14.98 -27.19 13.22
C GLY A 190 16.47 -26.88 13.02
N ALA A 191 17.08 -27.54 12.03
CA ALA A 191 18.48 -27.32 11.65
C ALA A 191 18.68 -26.11 10.73
N LYS A 192 17.60 -25.59 10.13
CA LYS A 192 17.66 -24.50 9.15
C LYS A 192 17.55 -23.14 9.82
N ARG A 193 18.09 -22.13 9.15
CA ARG A 193 18.12 -20.73 9.60
C ARG A 193 17.60 -19.86 8.49
N TYR A 194 16.60 -19.04 8.75
CA TYR A 194 15.98 -18.18 7.75
C TYR A 194 15.99 -16.71 8.18
N SER A 195 15.98 -15.81 7.21
CA SER A 195 15.54 -14.44 7.43
C SER A 195 14.04 -14.37 7.15
N THR A 196 13.22 -14.29 8.20
CA THR A 196 11.77 -14.48 8.10
C THR A 196 11.00 -13.22 8.46
N GLY A 197 10.30 -12.65 7.48
CA GLY A 197 9.32 -11.60 7.68
C GLY A 197 8.05 -12.18 8.31
N VAL A 198 7.48 -11.47 9.27
CA VAL A 198 6.23 -11.84 9.94
C VAL A 198 5.23 -10.70 9.87
N LEU A 199 3.95 -11.07 9.77
CA LEU A 199 2.84 -10.16 10.06
C LEU A 199 2.18 -10.62 11.37
N ILE A 200 2.13 -9.71 12.34
CA ILE A 200 1.48 -9.90 13.63
C ILE A 200 0.16 -9.11 13.61
N ASP A 201 -0.94 -9.74 14.04
CA ASP A 201 -2.25 -9.09 14.09
C ASP A 201 -2.44 -8.18 15.30
N ARG A 202 -3.60 -7.51 15.35
CA ARG A 202 -4.00 -6.58 16.42
C ARG A 202 -4.19 -7.25 17.79
N ASP A 203 -4.24 -8.58 17.85
CA ASP A 203 -4.38 -9.36 19.08
C ASP A 203 -3.04 -10.00 19.52
N GLY A 204 -1.98 -9.82 18.72
CA GLY A 204 -0.64 -10.35 18.95
C GLY A 204 -0.40 -11.75 18.36
N ASN A 205 -1.30 -12.25 17.50
CA ASN A 205 -1.12 -13.55 16.85
C ASN A 205 -0.34 -13.42 15.54
N LEU A 206 0.34 -14.51 15.15
CA LEU A 206 1.00 -14.61 13.86
C LEU A 206 -0.05 -14.81 12.75
N VAL A 207 -0.14 -13.86 11.81
CA VAL A 207 -0.95 -13.99 10.59
C VAL A 207 -0.26 -14.90 9.57
N GLY A 208 1.06 -14.72 9.40
CA GLY A 208 1.83 -15.48 8.43
C GLY A 208 3.30 -15.11 8.39
N LYS A 209 4.07 -15.90 7.63
CA LYS A 209 5.52 -15.78 7.47
C LYS A 209 5.91 -15.68 6.00
N TYR A 210 6.95 -14.89 5.73
CA TYR A 210 7.65 -14.81 4.46
C TYR A 210 9.14 -15.11 4.71
N ARG A 211 9.73 -16.07 4.00
CA ARG A 211 11.18 -16.34 4.08
C ARG A 211 11.87 -15.61 2.92
N LYS A 212 12.88 -14.82 3.24
CA LYS A 212 13.65 -14.04 2.26
C LYS A 212 14.21 -14.94 1.16
N VAL A 213 13.86 -14.62 -0.09
CA VAL A 213 14.20 -15.44 -1.26
C VAL A 213 15.62 -15.16 -1.72
N HIS A 214 16.03 -13.88 -1.73
CA HIS A 214 17.36 -13.49 -2.16
C HIS A 214 18.30 -13.29 -0.97
N GLN A 215 19.36 -14.09 -0.89
CA GLN A 215 20.39 -13.94 0.13
C GLN A 215 21.72 -13.44 -0.47
N PRO A 216 22.45 -12.56 0.24
CA PRO A 216 23.84 -12.28 -0.09
C PRO A 216 24.68 -13.56 0.00
N GLY A 217 25.71 -13.69 -0.85
CA GLY A 217 26.63 -14.83 -0.81
C GLY A 217 26.19 -16.05 -1.61
N VAL A 218 25.00 -16.04 -2.23
CA VAL A 218 24.48 -17.17 -3.01
C VAL A 218 25.36 -17.49 -4.21
N ALA A 219 25.84 -16.48 -4.94
CA ALA A 219 26.71 -16.66 -6.10
C ALA A 219 28.06 -17.31 -5.72
N GLU A 220 28.53 -17.05 -4.50
CA GLU A 220 29.75 -17.60 -3.92
C GLU A 220 29.53 -18.97 -3.24
N GLY A 221 28.31 -19.53 -3.30
CA GLY A 221 27.95 -20.79 -2.65
C GLY A 221 27.93 -20.71 -1.12
N ARG A 222 27.81 -19.51 -0.55
CA ARG A 222 27.88 -19.23 0.89
C ARG A 222 26.73 -18.29 1.32
N PRO A 223 25.47 -18.70 1.15
CA PRO A 223 24.35 -17.88 1.60
C PRO A 223 24.40 -17.69 3.12
N THR A 224 24.00 -16.50 3.58
CA THR A 224 23.99 -16.17 5.02
C THR A 224 22.97 -16.98 5.82
N THR A 225 21.86 -17.36 5.18
CA THR A 225 20.76 -18.16 5.71
C THR A 225 20.15 -19.01 4.59
N ASP A 226 19.34 -20.02 4.94
CA ASP A 226 18.52 -20.77 3.99
C ASP A 226 17.57 -19.83 3.22
N LEU A 227 17.21 -20.24 2.00
CA LEU A 227 16.40 -19.45 1.06
C LEU A 227 14.91 -19.73 1.22
N GLY A 228 14.09 -18.69 1.12
CA GLY A 228 12.66 -18.84 0.84
C GLY A 228 12.38 -19.20 -0.62
N ASP A 229 11.12 -19.52 -0.91
CA ASP A 229 10.69 -20.08 -2.20
C ASP A 229 9.43 -19.45 -2.80
N SER A 230 8.86 -18.43 -2.14
CA SER A 230 7.55 -17.89 -2.48
C SER A 230 7.38 -16.43 -2.04
N PHE A 231 6.44 -15.73 -2.66
CA PHE A 231 6.09 -14.33 -2.37
C PHE A 231 4.63 -14.23 -1.87
N PRO A 232 4.31 -14.70 -0.65
CA PRO A 232 2.97 -14.64 -0.10
C PRO A 232 2.54 -13.19 0.17
N VAL A 233 1.22 -12.99 0.17
CA VAL A 233 0.56 -11.74 0.56
C VAL A 233 -0.42 -12.07 1.66
N PHE A 234 -0.49 -11.22 2.67
CA PHE A 234 -1.27 -11.44 3.88
C PHE A 234 -2.50 -10.53 3.91
N GLU A 235 -3.65 -11.08 4.28
CA GLU A 235 -4.90 -10.32 4.43
C GLU A 235 -4.92 -9.62 5.79
N THR A 236 -5.41 -8.38 5.82
CA THR A 236 -5.77 -7.66 7.04
C THR A 236 -7.23 -7.21 6.97
N ASP A 237 -7.71 -6.54 8.02
CA ASP A 237 -9.05 -5.94 8.06
C ASP A 237 -9.22 -4.73 7.11
N PHE A 238 -8.14 -4.22 6.53
CA PHE A 238 -8.14 -3.06 5.64
C PHE A 238 -7.58 -3.33 4.24
N GLY A 239 -6.82 -4.41 4.02
CA GLY A 239 -6.22 -4.69 2.72
C GLY A 239 -5.11 -5.72 2.75
N LYS A 240 -4.38 -5.82 1.64
CA LYS A 240 -3.37 -6.85 1.42
C LYS A 240 -1.95 -6.34 1.62
N VAL A 241 -1.19 -7.01 2.48
CA VAL A 241 0.17 -6.65 2.88
C VAL A 241 1.18 -7.64 2.29
N GLY A 242 2.17 -7.12 1.55
CA GLY A 242 3.35 -7.86 1.14
C GLY A 242 4.55 -7.57 2.04
N ILE A 243 5.50 -8.50 2.09
CA ILE A 243 6.78 -8.31 2.80
C ILE A 243 7.90 -8.71 1.83
N MET A 244 8.91 -7.85 1.73
CA MET A 244 10.20 -8.20 1.13
C MET A 244 11.31 -7.79 2.09
N ILE A 245 12.48 -8.41 2.04
CA ILE A 245 13.51 -8.17 3.05
C ILE A 245 14.84 -7.82 2.39
N CYS A 246 15.45 -6.72 2.81
CA CYS A 246 16.80 -6.24 2.47
C CYS A 246 17.31 -6.62 1.06
N TYR A 247 17.99 -7.76 0.92
CA TYR A 247 18.63 -8.18 -0.33
C TYR A 247 17.63 -8.60 -1.43
N ASP A 248 16.35 -8.79 -1.11
CA ASP A 248 15.29 -8.93 -2.13
C ASP A 248 15.20 -7.72 -3.07
N MET A 249 15.67 -6.54 -2.63
CA MET A 249 15.73 -5.31 -3.41
C MET A 249 16.60 -5.42 -4.68
N ILE A 250 17.44 -6.45 -4.81
CA ILE A 250 18.24 -6.65 -6.02
C ILE A 250 17.37 -6.94 -7.25
N ALA A 251 16.16 -7.49 -7.06
CA ALA A 251 15.29 -7.98 -8.11
C ALA A 251 13.94 -7.26 -8.07
N GLN A 252 13.65 -6.45 -9.09
CA GLN A 252 12.36 -5.78 -9.24
C GLN A 252 11.19 -6.78 -9.35
N GLU A 253 11.49 -8.00 -9.79
CA GLU A 253 10.59 -9.14 -9.92
C GLU A 253 9.90 -9.46 -8.59
N VAL A 254 10.57 -9.24 -7.45
CA VAL A 254 9.99 -9.46 -6.12
C VAL A 254 8.78 -8.57 -5.90
N VAL A 255 8.94 -7.25 -6.07
CA VAL A 255 7.84 -6.30 -5.89
C VAL A 255 6.74 -6.57 -6.90
N ARG A 256 7.10 -6.85 -8.17
CA ARG A 256 6.13 -7.20 -9.19
C ARG A 256 5.32 -8.45 -8.83
N ALA A 257 5.96 -9.49 -8.30
CA ALA A 257 5.30 -10.72 -7.88
C ALA A 257 4.33 -10.46 -6.72
N LEU A 258 4.76 -9.75 -5.68
CA LEU A 258 3.92 -9.35 -4.55
C LEU A 258 2.70 -8.53 -5.02
N THR A 259 2.90 -7.58 -5.93
CA THR A 259 1.80 -6.78 -6.47
C THR A 259 0.82 -7.61 -7.31
N ILE A 260 1.30 -8.54 -8.13
CA ILE A 260 0.43 -9.47 -8.89
C ILE A 260 -0.38 -10.35 -7.94
N ASN A 261 0.24 -10.78 -6.84
CA ASN A 261 -0.41 -11.55 -5.78
C ASN A 261 -1.39 -10.69 -4.94
N GLY A 262 -1.52 -9.40 -5.26
CA GLY A 262 -2.54 -8.52 -4.72
C GLY A 262 -2.07 -7.56 -3.62
N ALA A 263 -0.77 -7.50 -3.31
CA ALA A 263 -0.28 -6.56 -2.31
C ALA A 263 -0.62 -5.10 -2.69
N GLU A 264 -1.14 -4.35 -1.73
CA GLU A 264 -1.47 -2.92 -1.84
C GLU A 264 -0.42 -2.06 -1.14
N ILE A 265 0.15 -2.60 -0.07
CA ILE A 265 1.27 -2.06 0.68
C ILE A 265 2.33 -3.15 0.85
N ILE A 266 3.60 -2.79 0.65
CA ILE A 266 4.73 -3.69 0.81
C ILE A 266 5.70 -3.10 1.83
N PHE A 267 5.92 -3.82 2.92
CA PHE A 267 6.93 -3.47 3.90
C PHE A 267 8.28 -4.05 3.50
N PHE A 268 9.32 -3.25 3.69
CA PHE A 268 10.69 -3.58 3.34
C PHE A 268 11.63 -3.37 4.53
N PRO A 269 11.66 -4.29 5.50
CA PRO A 269 12.68 -4.30 6.56
C PRO A 269 14.07 -4.50 5.96
N HIS A 270 15.02 -3.62 6.28
CA HIS A 270 16.40 -3.74 5.79
C HIS A 270 17.47 -3.15 6.72
N GLY A 271 18.68 -3.71 6.63
CA GLY A 271 19.87 -3.27 7.35
C GLY A 271 21.01 -2.68 6.49
N THR A 272 20.74 -2.21 5.27
CA THR A 272 21.78 -1.70 4.36
C THR A 272 22.61 -0.56 4.97
N GLY A 273 23.93 -0.77 5.07
CA GLY A 273 24.82 0.03 5.91
C GLY A 273 25.80 0.97 5.21
N ASP A 274 25.48 1.43 4.00
CA ASP A 274 26.29 2.41 3.27
C ASP A 274 25.49 3.71 3.04
N VAL A 275 26.09 4.83 3.43
CA VAL A 275 25.50 6.17 3.53
C VAL A 275 26.03 7.13 2.46
N THR A 276 26.79 6.59 1.49
CA THR A 276 27.28 7.34 0.33
C THR A 276 26.22 7.34 -0.78
N VAL A 277 26.57 6.91 -2.00
CA VAL A 277 25.63 6.75 -3.13
C VAL A 277 24.53 5.73 -2.76
N SER A 278 24.79 4.84 -1.81
CA SER A 278 23.89 3.76 -1.40
C SER A 278 22.58 4.22 -0.75
N GLU A 279 22.55 5.32 0.02
CA GLU A 279 21.29 5.89 0.53
C GLU A 279 20.43 6.41 -0.62
N MET A 280 21.00 7.27 -1.47
CA MET A 280 20.30 7.83 -2.63
C MET A 280 19.81 6.70 -3.54
N ASN A 281 20.64 5.70 -3.82
CA ASN A 281 20.28 4.53 -4.62
C ASN A 281 19.12 3.77 -4.00
N MET A 282 19.11 3.58 -2.68
CA MET A 282 18.03 2.86 -2.01
C MET A 282 16.71 3.63 -2.09
N MET A 283 16.73 4.93 -1.82
CA MET A 283 15.55 5.78 -1.92
C MET A 283 15.01 5.82 -3.35
N LEU A 284 15.88 6.01 -4.35
CA LEU A 284 15.51 5.98 -5.75
C LEU A 284 14.90 4.64 -6.16
N ARG A 285 15.47 3.51 -5.71
CA ARG A 285 14.92 2.18 -5.97
C ARG A 285 13.54 2.01 -5.33
N CYS A 286 13.36 2.38 -4.07
CA CYS A 286 12.07 2.26 -3.40
C CYS A 286 10.99 3.14 -4.05
N GLN A 287 11.32 4.37 -4.41
CA GLN A 287 10.41 5.26 -5.14
C GLN A 287 10.06 4.72 -6.53
N ALA A 288 11.05 4.21 -7.28
CA ALA A 288 10.83 3.60 -8.59
C ALA A 288 9.95 2.35 -8.48
N LEU A 289 10.19 1.49 -7.50
CA LEU A 289 9.40 0.27 -7.28
C LEU A 289 7.96 0.60 -6.90
N ALA A 290 7.73 1.62 -6.05
CA ALA A 290 6.38 2.08 -5.70
C ALA A 290 5.66 2.62 -6.94
N LEU A 291 6.34 3.47 -7.72
CA LEU A 291 5.84 4.08 -8.95
C LEU A 291 5.48 3.04 -10.03
N MET A 292 6.39 2.10 -10.30
CA MET A 292 6.29 1.12 -11.38
C MET A 292 5.31 -0.01 -11.07
N ASN A 293 4.96 -0.21 -9.81
CA ASN A 293 4.00 -1.24 -9.38
C ASN A 293 2.68 -0.63 -8.86
N CYS A 294 2.62 0.70 -8.68
CA CYS A 294 1.45 1.42 -8.16
C CYS A 294 0.94 0.81 -6.84
N VAL A 295 1.86 0.66 -5.90
CA VAL A 295 1.65 0.18 -4.53
C VAL A 295 2.37 1.08 -3.55
N TYR A 296 1.94 1.09 -2.30
CA TYR A 296 2.71 1.70 -1.23
C TYR A 296 3.94 0.85 -0.92
N ILE A 297 5.10 1.48 -0.73
CA ILE A 297 6.31 0.81 -0.24
C ILE A 297 6.76 1.50 1.04
N VAL A 298 7.05 0.70 2.06
CA VAL A 298 7.46 1.15 3.39
C VAL A 298 8.84 0.59 3.71
N PRO A 299 9.93 1.25 3.27
CA PRO A 299 11.28 0.87 3.72
C PRO A 299 11.42 1.14 5.22
N CYS A 300 11.92 0.15 5.95
CA CYS A 300 12.22 0.25 7.37
C CYS A 300 13.72 -0.01 7.57
N SER A 301 14.46 1.05 7.86
CA SER A 301 15.91 1.10 7.99
C SER A 301 16.31 1.48 9.41
N PHE A 302 17.53 1.13 9.83
CA PHE A 302 18.03 1.59 11.12
C PHE A 302 18.48 3.05 11.05
N GLY A 303 18.20 3.80 12.11
CA GLY A 303 18.73 5.14 12.29
C GLY A 303 20.22 5.09 12.66
N ARG A 304 20.85 6.26 12.68
CA ARG A 304 22.26 6.42 13.05
C ARG A 304 22.51 7.67 13.88
N MET A 305 23.57 7.64 14.67
CA MET A 305 23.99 8.78 15.50
C MET A 305 24.99 9.72 14.83
N ILE A 306 25.67 9.28 13.77
CA ILE A 306 26.72 10.08 13.10
C ILE A 306 26.51 10.03 11.60
N ASP A 307 26.52 11.17 10.93
CA ASP A 307 26.25 11.28 9.49
C ASP A 307 27.46 10.94 8.60
N ARG A 308 28.41 10.11 9.09
CA ARG A 308 29.68 9.75 8.41
C ARG A 308 30.13 8.33 8.75
N GLY A 309 30.89 7.70 7.85
CA GLY A 309 31.48 6.37 8.03
C GLY A 309 30.73 5.24 7.32
N HIS A 310 31.42 4.10 7.17
CA HIS A 310 30.85 2.84 6.66
C HIS A 310 30.35 2.00 7.84
N GLY A 311 29.19 1.35 7.67
CA GLY A 311 28.53 0.59 8.74
C GLY A 311 27.51 1.45 9.50
N GLY A 312 26.42 0.81 9.92
CA GLY A 312 25.24 1.49 10.48
C GLY A 312 24.15 1.75 9.43
N GLY A 313 22.87 1.68 9.77
CA GLY A 313 21.79 1.97 8.82
C GLY A 313 21.78 3.46 8.43
N PHE A 314 21.36 3.77 7.20
CA PHE A 314 21.33 5.16 6.73
C PHE A 314 20.11 5.96 7.23
N GLY A 315 19.22 5.34 8.01
CA GLY A 315 17.93 5.87 8.41
C GLY A 315 16.94 5.94 7.23
N ARG A 316 16.12 6.98 7.22
CA ARG A 316 15.14 7.32 6.16
C ARG A 316 14.05 6.26 6.00
N SER A 317 13.70 5.58 7.09
CA SER A 317 12.44 4.82 7.14
C SER A 317 11.29 5.75 6.78
N CYS A 318 10.48 5.37 5.80
CA CYS A 318 9.50 6.26 5.22
C CYS A 318 8.30 5.51 4.67
N ILE A 319 7.24 6.26 4.33
CA ILE A 319 6.06 5.75 3.62
C ILE A 319 6.05 6.36 2.23
N ILE A 320 6.11 5.53 1.19
CA ILE A 320 6.17 5.97 -0.21
C ILE A 320 4.85 5.61 -0.90
N ALA A 321 4.22 6.60 -1.52
CA ALA A 321 2.97 6.44 -2.25
C ALA A 321 3.15 5.74 -3.62
N PRO A 322 2.06 5.21 -4.22
CA PRO A 322 2.04 4.70 -5.60
C PRO A 322 2.53 5.68 -6.66
N THR A 323 2.58 6.98 -6.34
CA THR A 323 3.14 8.06 -7.19
C THR A 323 4.65 8.21 -7.07
N GLY A 324 5.31 7.46 -6.19
CA GLY A 324 6.72 7.64 -5.84
C GLY A 324 6.97 8.80 -4.85
N LEU A 325 5.94 9.50 -4.40
CA LEU A 325 6.05 10.57 -3.41
C LEU A 325 6.34 9.98 -2.01
N ILE A 326 7.30 10.57 -1.31
CA ILE A 326 7.56 10.26 0.10
C ILE A 326 6.53 11.02 0.95
N MET A 327 5.65 10.29 1.62
CA MET A 327 4.51 10.82 2.39
C MET A 327 4.89 11.17 3.84
N ALA A 328 5.86 10.45 4.40
CA ALA A 328 6.44 10.70 5.72
C ALA A 328 7.83 10.05 5.78
N ASP A 329 8.74 10.64 6.55
CA ASP A 329 10.16 10.28 6.60
C ASP A 329 10.68 10.46 8.04
N ALA A 330 11.27 9.41 8.60
CA ALA A 330 11.85 9.43 9.95
C ALA A 330 13.19 10.18 10.03
N GLY A 331 13.73 10.64 8.90
CA GLY A 331 15.06 11.26 8.82
C GLY A 331 16.16 10.24 9.10
N ARG A 332 17.38 10.71 9.42
CA ARG A 332 18.54 9.83 9.64
C ARG A 332 18.65 9.29 11.06
N ARG A 333 18.02 9.97 12.03
CA ARG A 333 18.18 9.69 13.46
C ARG A 333 17.20 8.61 13.93
N PRO A 334 17.47 7.92 15.03
CA PRO A 334 16.51 7.00 15.61
C PRO A 334 15.21 7.73 15.95
N GLY A 335 14.08 7.05 15.79
CA GLY A 335 12.77 7.62 16.06
C GLY A 335 11.68 6.90 15.29
N VAL A 336 10.52 7.54 15.22
CA VAL A 336 9.33 7.00 14.57
C VAL A 336 8.68 8.05 13.68
N THR A 337 7.90 7.62 12.70
CA THR A 337 7.01 8.51 11.97
C THR A 337 5.75 7.77 11.54
N SER A 338 4.68 8.52 11.25
CA SER A 338 3.45 7.94 10.68
C SER A 338 2.76 8.91 9.74
N THR A 339 1.93 8.36 8.86
CA THR A 339 1.03 9.16 8.02
C THR A 339 -0.24 8.38 7.70
N ILE A 340 -1.28 9.09 7.25
CA ILE A 340 -2.52 8.47 6.77
C ILE A 340 -2.38 8.29 5.26
N ILE A 341 -2.63 7.08 4.80
CA ILE A 341 -2.71 6.73 3.37
C ILE A 341 -4.12 6.27 3.03
N ASP A 342 -4.45 6.22 1.74
CA ASP A 342 -5.74 5.72 1.25
C ASP A 342 -5.47 4.57 0.27
N LEU A 343 -5.79 3.34 0.67
CA LEU A 343 -5.52 2.15 -0.16
C LEU A 343 -6.36 2.13 -1.45
N GLU A 344 -7.41 2.95 -1.54
CA GLU A 344 -8.20 3.13 -2.75
C GLU A 344 -7.70 4.27 -3.64
N GLU A 345 -6.64 4.99 -3.24
CA GLU A 345 -6.12 6.11 -4.02
C GLU A 345 -5.57 5.63 -5.36
N LYS A 346 -6.23 6.07 -6.43
CA LYS A 346 -5.80 5.78 -7.79
C LYS A 346 -4.73 6.75 -8.23
N ARG A 347 -3.71 6.23 -8.91
CA ARG A 347 -2.76 7.06 -9.64
C ARG A 347 -3.38 7.42 -11.00
N LEU A 348 -4.15 8.50 -11.02
CA LEU A 348 -4.75 9.04 -12.23
C LEU A 348 -3.70 9.78 -13.07
N VAL A 349 -3.62 9.45 -14.35
CA VAL A 349 -2.69 10.04 -15.31
C VAL A 349 -3.43 10.46 -16.57
N THR A 350 -3.18 11.69 -17.03
CA THR A 350 -3.71 12.19 -18.31
C THR A 350 -2.84 11.67 -19.44
N GLY A 351 -3.37 10.75 -20.24
CA GLY A 351 -2.58 10.00 -21.19
C GLY A 351 -1.67 8.98 -20.49
N TYR A 352 -1.69 7.74 -20.98
CA TYR A 352 -0.76 6.68 -20.57
C TYR A 352 -0.88 5.52 -21.56
N GLY A 353 -0.47 5.76 -22.81
CA GLY A 353 -0.74 4.83 -23.91
C GLY A 353 -2.21 4.76 -24.37
N ALA A 354 -3.10 5.56 -23.78
CA ALA A 354 -4.47 5.75 -24.23
C ALA A 354 -4.97 7.20 -23.98
N PRO A 355 -5.95 7.70 -24.76
CA PRO A 355 -6.58 8.99 -24.52
C PRO A 355 -7.29 9.07 -23.15
N GLY A 356 -7.43 10.28 -22.63
CA GLY A 356 -8.18 10.56 -21.40
C GLY A 356 -7.42 10.31 -20.09
N ILE A 357 -8.16 10.37 -18.98
CA ILE A 357 -7.65 10.11 -17.64
C ILE A 357 -7.71 8.60 -17.38
N ASN A 358 -6.57 8.01 -17.02
CA ASN A 358 -6.45 6.58 -16.81
C ASN A 358 -5.89 6.27 -15.41
N ASP A 359 -6.31 5.16 -14.82
CA ASP A 359 -5.64 4.58 -13.65
C ASP A 359 -4.36 3.86 -14.10
N ALA A 360 -3.20 4.38 -13.69
CA ALA A 360 -1.91 3.83 -14.05
C ALA A 360 -1.76 2.36 -13.60
N LYS A 361 -2.32 1.97 -12.45
CA LYS A 361 -2.23 0.59 -11.94
C LYS A 361 -2.93 -0.38 -12.90
N TYR A 362 -4.14 -0.03 -13.34
CA TYR A 362 -4.88 -0.83 -14.31
C TYR A 362 -4.10 -0.98 -15.62
N ARG A 363 -3.60 0.13 -16.19
CA ARG A 363 -2.84 0.11 -17.45
C ARG A 363 -1.56 -0.71 -17.32
N ILE A 364 -0.76 -0.48 -16.27
CA ILE A 364 0.49 -1.21 -16.00
C ILE A 364 0.25 -2.71 -15.86
N MET A 365 -0.88 -3.14 -15.29
CA MET A 365 -1.18 -4.56 -15.10
C MET A 365 -1.79 -5.21 -16.34
N ALA A 366 -2.74 -4.52 -17.00
CA ALA A 366 -3.46 -5.04 -18.16
C ALA A 366 -2.61 -5.09 -19.44
N GLU A 367 -1.66 -4.16 -19.61
CA GLU A 367 -0.81 -4.10 -20.81
C GLU A 367 0.45 -4.95 -20.73
N ARG A 368 0.66 -5.67 -19.61
CA ARG A 368 1.78 -6.60 -19.52
C ARG A 368 1.63 -7.67 -20.59
N ARG A 369 2.79 -8.15 -21.04
CA ARG A 369 2.89 -9.29 -21.95
C ARG A 369 3.64 -10.45 -21.30
N PRO A 370 3.05 -11.15 -20.31
CA PRO A 370 3.74 -12.24 -19.61
C PRO A 370 4.31 -13.31 -20.54
N GLU A 371 3.69 -13.51 -21.70
CA GLU A 371 4.13 -14.46 -22.71
C GLU A 371 5.51 -14.17 -23.29
N VAL A 372 5.97 -12.90 -23.27
CA VAL A 372 7.31 -12.51 -23.75
C VAL A 372 8.35 -12.46 -22.64
N TYR A 373 7.96 -12.56 -21.37
CA TYR A 373 8.89 -12.48 -20.22
C TYR A 373 9.54 -13.84 -19.88
N LYS A 374 9.29 -14.88 -20.67
CA LYS A 374 9.78 -16.25 -20.42
C LYS A 374 11.30 -16.33 -20.30
N ASP A 375 12.05 -15.45 -20.96
CA ASP A 375 13.51 -15.45 -20.91
C ASP A 375 14.06 -14.86 -19.61
N ILE A 376 13.28 -14.06 -18.88
CA ILE A 376 13.70 -13.47 -17.59
C ILE A 376 13.84 -14.55 -16.51
N VAL A 377 13.01 -15.60 -16.57
CA VAL A 377 13.02 -16.70 -15.59
C VAL A 377 13.94 -17.86 -15.97
N LYS A 378 14.57 -17.82 -17.16
CA LYS A 378 15.52 -18.86 -17.56
C LYS A 378 16.86 -18.63 -16.85
N PRO A 379 17.47 -19.67 -16.27
CA PRO A 379 18.83 -19.56 -15.76
C PRO A 379 19.76 -19.15 -16.91
N LYS A 380 20.55 -18.10 -16.70
CA LYS A 380 21.69 -17.80 -17.58
C LYS A 380 22.91 -18.54 -17.04
N ASN A 381 23.62 -19.23 -17.93
CA ASN A 381 24.99 -19.61 -17.65
C ASN A 381 25.81 -18.31 -17.68
N VAL A 382 26.09 -17.75 -16.51
CA VAL A 382 26.92 -16.55 -16.35
C VAL A 382 28.29 -16.97 -15.84
#